data_AF-A0A917EUB3-F1
#
_entry.id   AF-A0A917EUB3-F1
#
_cell.length_a   1.000
_cell.length_b   1.000
_cell.length_c   1.000
_cell.angle_alpha   90.00
_cell.angle_beta   90.00
_cell.angle_gamma   90.00
#
_symmetry.space_group_name_H-M   'P 1'
#
loop_
_entity.id
_entity.type
_entity.pdbx_description
1 polymer ?
#
loop_
_entity_poly.entity_id
_entity_poly.type
_entity_poly.pdbx_seq_one_letter_code
_entity_poly.pdbx_strand_id
1 'polypeptide(L)'
;MTFLLAAMISDFPYPHERTNVLFENGEVNPLAILPLALFIVGIGFLLQSFNKYKVRMVLLILLISSFVPTMTISGFQHTVASGIYAVSYDKENSECSYEMVDSTTLETECELIFENYSQNDVEFEVEFQTEKYDPPVHVFTLLNHAGPHDVHLKARERETIRIKETIPLSTKKKEFGGQSSFIDVNLRTGDRERRL
;
A
#
# COMPACT_ATOMS: atom_id res chain seq x y z
N MET A 1 4.30 25.77 -10.81
CA MET A 1 3.53 25.12 -9.72
C MET A 1 2.58 24.06 -10.27
N THR A 2 1.83 24.35 -11.33
CA THR A 2 0.97 23.39 -12.05
C THR A 2 1.69 22.15 -12.58
N PHE A 3 2.92 22.27 -13.08
CA PHE A 3 3.72 21.12 -13.55
C PHE A 3 4.22 20.19 -12.45
N LEU A 4 4.52 20.71 -11.25
CA LEU A 4 4.92 19.88 -10.10
C LEU A 4 3.75 19.08 -9.54
N LEU A 5 2.55 19.66 -9.56
CA LEU A 5 1.32 18.95 -9.22
C LEU A 5 1.02 17.88 -10.28
N ALA A 6 1.19 18.17 -11.57
CA ALA A 6 1.00 17.19 -12.63
C ALA A 6 2.00 16.01 -12.54
N ALA A 7 3.28 16.29 -12.27
CA ALA A 7 4.30 15.25 -12.06
C ALA A 7 4.01 14.41 -10.80
N MET A 8 3.57 15.04 -9.71
CA MET A 8 3.14 14.31 -8.51
C MET A 8 1.85 13.52 -8.72
N ILE A 9 1.02 13.83 -9.72
CA ILE A 9 -0.18 13.03 -10.05
C ILE A 9 0.18 11.88 -11.00
N SER A 10 1.15 12.08 -11.90
CA SER A 10 1.58 11.04 -12.86
C SER A 10 2.52 9.99 -12.24
N ASP A 11 3.35 10.38 -11.26
CA ASP A 11 4.26 9.49 -10.53
C ASP A 11 3.66 8.95 -9.21
N PHE A 12 2.35 9.10 -8.99
CA PHE A 12 1.63 8.53 -7.84
C PHE A 12 0.93 7.18 -8.12
N PRO A 13 1.42 6.22 -8.93
CA PRO A 13 1.18 4.84 -8.59
C PRO A 13 2.17 4.52 -7.45
N TYR A 14 1.71 4.75 -6.22
CA TYR A 14 2.28 4.27 -4.95
C TYR A 14 3.51 3.35 -5.11
N PRO A 15 4.74 3.79 -4.78
CA PRO A 15 5.90 2.90 -4.84
C PRO A 15 5.73 1.84 -3.75
N HIS A 16 5.48 0.59 -4.16
CA HIS A 16 5.20 -0.55 -3.28
C HIS A 16 6.46 -1.25 -2.75
N GLU A 17 7.64 -0.70 -3.03
CA GLU A 17 8.86 -0.98 -2.28
C GLU A 17 9.53 0.35 -1.99
N ARG A 18 10.26 0.46 -0.87
CA ARG A 18 11.22 1.57 -0.68
C ARG A 18 12.37 1.39 -1.66
N THR A 19 12.11 1.48 -2.95
CA THR A 19 13.17 1.71 -3.92
C THR A 19 13.58 3.17 -3.77
N ASN A 20 14.87 3.39 -3.57
CA ASN A 20 15.41 4.73 -3.70
C ASN A 20 15.10 5.17 -5.13
N VAL A 21 14.17 6.12 -5.31
CA VAL A 21 13.73 6.60 -6.64
C VAL A 21 14.92 7.08 -7.49
N LEU A 22 16.05 7.40 -6.86
CA LEU A 22 17.30 7.80 -7.49
C LEU A 22 18.15 6.62 -8.01
N PHE A 23 18.00 5.43 -7.43
CA PHE A 23 18.82 4.25 -7.69
C PHE A 23 17.94 3.02 -7.89
N GLU A 24 17.79 2.61 -9.14
CA GLU A 24 17.16 1.35 -9.51
C GLU A 24 18.27 0.36 -9.85
N ASN A 25 18.37 -0.75 -9.12
CA ASN A 25 19.39 -1.79 -9.32
C ASN A 25 20.85 -1.27 -9.30
N GLY A 26 21.14 -0.19 -8.57
CA GLY A 26 22.48 0.41 -8.48
C GLY A 26 22.83 1.34 -9.64
N GLU A 27 21.93 1.54 -10.60
CA GLU A 27 22.06 2.50 -11.69
C GLU A 27 21.15 3.71 -11.46
N VAL A 28 21.56 4.87 -11.98
CA VAL A 28 20.78 6.11 -11.84
C VAL A 28 19.60 6.03 -12.80
N ASN A 29 18.37 6.06 -12.28
CA ASN A 29 17.18 5.97 -13.11
C ASN A 29 17.04 7.27 -13.96
N PRO A 30 17.12 7.21 -15.30
CA PRO A 30 17.05 8.40 -16.16
C PRO A 30 15.70 9.13 -16.08
N LEU A 31 14.62 8.44 -15.72
CA LEU A 31 13.31 9.04 -15.47
C LEU A 31 13.30 9.89 -14.20
N ALA A 32 14.18 9.61 -13.22
CA ALA A 32 14.33 10.40 -12.00
C ALA A 32 15.25 11.63 -12.18
N ILE A 33 16.14 11.61 -13.19
CA ILE A 33 17.08 12.72 -13.47
C ILE A 33 16.34 13.95 -14.01
N LEU A 34 15.38 13.75 -14.92
CA LEU A 34 14.63 14.84 -15.54
C LEU A 34 13.85 15.71 -14.52
N PRO A 35 13.03 15.15 -13.60
CA PRO A 35 12.33 15.93 -12.59
C PRO A 35 13.32 16.60 -11.62
N LEU A 36 14.43 15.95 -11.26
CA LEU A 36 15.46 16.55 -10.41
C LEU A 36 16.14 17.76 -11.09
N ALA A 37 16.49 17.65 -12.37
CA ALA A 37 17.07 18.75 -13.14
C ALA A 37 16.10 19.92 -13.28
N LEU A 38 14.82 19.64 -13.58
CA LEU A 38 13.77 20.66 -13.64
C LEU A 38 13.55 21.32 -12.28
N PHE A 39 13.63 20.56 -11.19
CA PHE A 39 13.54 21.09 -9.83
C PHE A 39 14.70 22.06 -9.51
N ILE A 40 15.94 21.69 -9.83
CA ILE A 40 17.13 22.55 -9.64
C ILE A 40 17.02 23.83 -10.49
N VAL A 41 16.65 23.71 -11.76
CA VAL A 41 16.45 24.88 -12.65
C VAL A 41 15.32 25.77 -12.13
N GLY A 42 14.23 25.18 -11.65
CA GLY A 42 13.12 25.89 -11.03
C GLY A 42 13.53 26.68 -9.79
N ILE A 43 14.38 26.10 -8.93
CA ILE A 43 14.98 26.81 -7.79
C ILE A 43 15.85 27.97 -8.27
N GLY A 44 16.66 27.78 -9.33
CA GLY A 44 17.48 28.84 -9.92
C GLY A 44 16.66 30.05 -10.38
N PHE A 45 15.57 29.82 -11.12
CA PHE A 45 14.66 30.89 -11.54
C PHE A 45 13.93 31.54 -10.34
N LEU A 46 13.50 30.77 -9.34
CA LEU A 46 12.90 31.29 -8.12
C LEU A 46 13.86 32.21 -7.35
N LEU A 47 15.12 31.81 -7.21
CA LEU A 47 16.17 32.60 -6.58
C LEU A 47 16.45 33.91 -7.32
N GLN A 48 16.33 33.90 -8.64
CA GLN A 48 16.48 35.10 -9.46
C GLN A 48 15.27 36.03 -9.35
N SER A 49 14.06 35.48 -9.20
CA SER A 49 12.80 36.24 -9.12
C SER A 49 12.60 37.03 -7.83
N PHE A 50 13.22 36.65 -6.70
CA PHE A 50 13.00 37.32 -5.41
C PHE A 50 14.09 38.34 -5.10
N ASN A 51 13.83 39.64 -5.23
CA ASN A 51 14.89 40.65 -5.11
C ASN A 51 15.34 40.95 -3.66
N LYS A 52 14.52 40.67 -2.63
CA LYS A 52 14.79 41.10 -1.23
C LYS A 52 14.75 40.00 -0.16
N TYR A 53 14.06 38.87 -0.41
CA TYR A 53 13.82 37.81 0.59
C TYR A 53 14.31 36.41 0.18
N LYS A 54 15.36 36.34 -0.66
CA LYS A 54 15.90 35.08 -1.24
C LYS A 54 16.10 33.98 -0.19
N VAL A 55 16.80 34.30 0.90
CA VAL A 55 17.15 33.32 1.95
C VAL A 55 15.92 32.79 2.70
N ARG A 56 14.94 33.64 3.02
CA ARG A 56 13.72 33.22 3.73
C ARG A 56 12.85 32.30 2.88
N MET A 57 12.79 32.56 1.57
CA MET A 57 12.03 31.71 0.63
C MET A 57 12.70 30.35 0.42
N VAL A 58 14.04 30.30 0.32
CA VAL A 58 14.78 29.04 0.24
C VAL A 58 14.54 28.19 1.48
N LEU A 59 14.62 28.81 2.67
CA LEU A 59 14.34 28.11 3.92
C LEU A 59 12.90 27.56 3.96
N LEU A 60 11.91 28.34 3.52
CA LEU A 60 10.52 27.87 3.42
C LEU A 60 10.37 26.72 2.42
N ILE A 61 11.02 26.78 1.25
CA ILE A 61 10.99 25.70 0.27
C ILE A 61 11.62 24.43 0.83
N LEU A 62 12.75 24.53 1.52
CA LEU A 62 13.39 23.39 2.18
C LEU A 62 12.47 22.79 3.26
N LEU A 63 11.83 23.64 4.07
CA LEU A 63 10.85 23.22 5.08
C LEU A 63 9.67 22.50 4.42
N ILE A 64 9.01 23.11 3.43
CA ILE A 64 7.88 22.52 2.71
C ILE A 64 8.31 21.20 2.06
N SER A 65 9.47 21.15 1.41
CA SER A 65 9.97 19.92 0.78
C SER A 65 10.25 18.78 1.76
N SER A 66 10.53 19.08 3.03
CA SER A 66 10.75 18.08 4.07
C SER A 66 9.46 17.56 4.69
N PHE A 67 8.39 18.37 4.73
CA PHE A 67 7.11 18.02 5.38
C PHE A 67 6.02 17.58 4.41
N VAL A 68 6.05 18.03 3.16
CA VAL A 68 5.07 17.61 2.14
C VAL A 68 5.07 16.08 1.93
N PRO A 69 6.23 15.38 1.84
CA PRO A 69 6.23 13.94 1.58
C PRO A 69 5.53 13.11 2.66
N THR A 70 5.51 13.55 3.91
CA THR A 70 4.87 12.82 5.00
C THR A 70 3.35 12.98 5.03
N MET A 71 2.81 14.03 4.39
CA MET A 71 1.36 14.29 4.35
C MET A 71 0.69 13.93 3.03
N THR A 72 1.46 13.61 1.98
CA THR A 72 0.93 13.37 0.64
C THR A 72 0.14 12.06 0.54
N ILE A 73 0.57 10.98 1.18
CA ILE A 73 -0.10 9.69 1.04
C ILE A 73 -1.51 9.72 1.67
N SER A 74 -1.61 10.07 2.95
CA SER A 74 -2.91 10.17 3.63
C SER A 74 -3.76 11.28 3.01
N GLY A 75 -3.19 12.46 2.75
CA GLY A 75 -3.89 13.56 2.09
C GLY A 75 -4.48 13.15 0.75
N PHE A 76 -3.72 12.41 -0.07
CA PHE A 76 -4.20 11.92 -1.37
C PHE A 76 -5.35 10.92 -1.21
N GLN A 77 -5.23 9.94 -0.30
CA GLN A 77 -6.31 8.97 -0.05
C GLN A 77 -7.61 9.64 0.39
N HIS A 78 -7.51 10.67 1.23
CA HIS A 78 -8.67 11.41 1.76
C HIS A 78 -9.32 12.38 0.76
N THR A 79 -8.57 12.89 -0.21
CA THR A 79 -9.01 14.04 -1.02
C THR A 79 -9.13 13.76 -2.52
N VAL A 80 -8.31 12.87 -3.08
CA VAL A 80 -8.21 12.66 -4.54
C VAL A 80 -8.45 11.20 -4.93
N ALA A 81 -8.03 10.24 -4.13
CA ALA A 81 -8.12 8.84 -4.47
C ALA A 81 -9.59 8.34 -4.52
N SER A 82 -9.84 7.31 -5.32
CA SER A 82 -11.14 6.66 -5.43
C SER A 82 -11.00 5.14 -5.59
N GLY A 83 -12.06 4.38 -5.27
CA GLY A 83 -12.02 2.92 -5.29
C GLY A 83 -10.96 2.34 -4.34
N ILE A 84 -10.27 1.28 -4.76
CA ILE A 84 -9.20 0.63 -3.98
C ILE A 84 -8.03 1.56 -3.61
N TYR A 85 -7.87 2.71 -4.28
CA TYR A 85 -6.82 3.68 -3.96
C TYR A 85 -7.20 4.59 -2.78
N ALA A 86 -8.49 4.67 -2.42
CA ALA A 86 -8.97 5.39 -1.25
C ALA A 86 -9.06 4.52 0.01
N VAL A 87 -8.81 3.21 -0.12
CA VAL A 87 -8.81 2.26 0.99
C VAL A 87 -7.47 2.30 1.71
N SER A 88 -7.49 2.36 3.02
CA SER A 88 -6.35 2.18 3.90
C SER A 88 -6.41 0.81 4.57
N TYR A 89 -5.25 0.23 4.83
CA TYR A 89 -5.11 -1.06 5.48
C TYR A 89 -4.23 -0.90 6.73
N ASP A 90 -4.77 -1.28 7.88
CA ASP A 90 -4.06 -1.21 9.16
C ASP A 90 -3.29 -2.51 9.40
N LYS A 91 -2.14 -2.60 8.73
CA LYS A 91 -1.25 -3.76 8.74
C LYS A 91 -0.71 -4.12 10.13
N GLU A 92 -0.59 -3.13 11.02
CA GLU A 92 -0.04 -3.33 12.37
C GLU A 92 -1.04 -4.03 13.29
N ASN A 93 -2.34 -3.76 13.12
CA ASN A 93 -3.41 -4.35 13.93
C ASN A 93 -4.16 -5.49 13.23
N SER A 94 -3.74 -5.86 12.02
CA SER A 94 -4.30 -6.99 11.28
C SER A 94 -3.51 -8.28 11.55
N GLU A 95 -4.23 -9.39 11.71
CA GLU A 95 -3.64 -10.67 12.10
C GLU A 95 -4.35 -11.86 11.45
N CYS A 96 -3.61 -12.95 11.26
CA CYS A 96 -4.16 -14.24 10.88
C CYS A 96 -3.71 -15.30 11.87
N SER A 97 -4.65 -16.14 12.28
CA SER A 97 -4.40 -17.36 13.04
C SER A 97 -4.66 -18.58 12.16
N TYR A 98 -3.93 -19.65 12.41
CA TYR A 98 -4.11 -20.92 11.71
C TYR A 98 -3.79 -22.09 12.65
N GLU A 99 -4.57 -23.16 12.55
CA GLU A 99 -4.41 -24.34 13.40
C GLU A 99 -4.89 -25.60 12.68
N MET A 100 -4.15 -26.69 12.82
CA MET A 100 -4.57 -28.01 12.36
C MET A 100 -5.59 -28.60 13.34
N VAL A 101 -6.83 -28.77 12.90
CA VAL A 101 -7.89 -29.43 13.70
C VAL A 101 -7.66 -30.94 13.76
N ASP A 102 -7.12 -31.50 12.67
CA ASP A 102 -6.69 -32.89 12.58
C ASP A 102 -5.50 -33.01 11.62
N SER A 103 -5.00 -34.22 11.34
CA SER A 103 -3.85 -34.42 10.45
C SER A 103 -4.04 -33.96 8.99
N THR A 104 -5.26 -33.66 8.58
CA THR A 104 -5.68 -33.37 7.20
C THR A 104 -6.53 -32.11 7.07
N THR A 105 -6.89 -31.44 8.16
CA THR A 105 -7.78 -30.29 8.13
C THR A 105 -7.10 -29.10 8.80
N LEU A 106 -6.93 -28.01 8.04
CA LEU A 106 -6.41 -26.74 8.51
C LEU A 106 -7.57 -25.75 8.68
N GLU A 107 -7.69 -25.15 9.85
CA GLU A 107 -8.55 -23.97 10.04
C GLU A 107 -7.71 -22.71 10.04
N THR A 108 -8.25 -21.65 9.45
CA THR A 108 -7.63 -20.34 9.36
C THR A 108 -8.65 -19.27 9.68
N GLU A 109 -8.22 -18.23 10.38
CA GLU A 109 -9.05 -17.07 10.70
C GLU A 109 -8.19 -15.80 10.65
N CYS A 110 -8.52 -14.90 9.74
CA CYS A 110 -7.85 -13.63 9.51
C CYS A 110 -8.77 -12.46 9.84
N GLU A 111 -8.28 -11.54 10.67
CA GLU A 111 -8.91 -10.25 10.94
C GLU A 111 -8.11 -9.15 10.23
N LEU A 112 -8.67 -8.61 9.14
CA LEU A 112 -8.05 -7.56 8.34
C LEU A 112 -8.81 -6.25 8.53
N ILE A 113 -8.11 -5.20 8.93
CA ILE A 113 -8.74 -3.91 9.24
C ILE A 113 -8.55 -2.96 8.06
N PHE A 114 -9.66 -2.55 7.45
CA PHE A 114 -9.68 -1.61 6.34
C PHE A 114 -10.48 -0.35 6.67
N GLU A 115 -10.11 0.75 6.03
CA GLU A 115 -10.84 2.02 6.12
C GLU A 115 -11.01 2.64 4.74
N ASN A 116 -12.24 2.92 4.34
CA ASN A 116 -12.56 3.59 3.09
C ASN A 116 -12.62 5.10 3.28
N TYR A 117 -11.63 5.83 2.77
CA TYR A 117 -11.62 7.30 2.83
C TYR A 117 -12.41 8.00 1.71
N SER A 118 -13.06 7.26 0.83
CA SER A 118 -13.90 7.87 -0.21
C SER A 118 -15.31 8.17 0.28
N GLN A 119 -16.04 8.97 -0.50
CA GLN A 119 -17.47 9.24 -0.26
C GLN A 119 -18.40 8.21 -0.94
N ASN A 120 -17.83 7.20 -1.58
CA ASN A 120 -18.57 6.17 -2.29
C ASN A 120 -18.25 4.81 -1.66
N ASP A 121 -19.15 3.86 -1.84
CA ASP A 121 -18.88 2.48 -1.46
C ASP A 121 -17.79 1.91 -2.37
N VAL A 122 -16.97 1.01 -1.82
CA VAL A 122 -15.87 0.37 -2.53
C VAL A 122 -15.97 -1.13 -2.35
N GLU A 123 -15.88 -1.84 -3.47
CA GLU A 123 -15.90 -3.30 -3.54
C GLU A 123 -14.58 -3.78 -4.17
N PHE A 124 -13.95 -4.76 -3.54
CA PHE A 124 -12.66 -5.29 -3.95
C PHE A 124 -12.42 -6.70 -3.42
N GLU A 125 -11.59 -7.45 -4.13
CA GLU A 125 -11.09 -8.74 -3.71
C GLU A 125 -9.79 -8.56 -2.92
N VAL A 126 -9.62 -9.33 -1.86
CA VAL A 126 -8.36 -9.44 -1.10
C VAL A 126 -7.62 -10.70 -1.50
N GLU A 127 -6.34 -10.56 -1.85
CA GLU A 127 -5.42 -11.65 -2.14
C GLU A 127 -4.20 -11.53 -1.23
N PHE A 128 -3.84 -12.60 -0.52
CA PHE A 128 -2.69 -12.61 0.38
C PHE A 128 -1.39 -12.70 -0.42
N GLN A 129 -0.40 -11.87 -0.12
CA GLN A 129 0.89 -11.94 -0.79
C GLN A 129 1.70 -13.13 -0.27
N THR A 130 2.17 -13.97 -1.20
CA THR A 130 2.90 -15.20 -0.89
C THR A 130 4.41 -15.00 -1.05
N GLU A 131 5.07 -14.19 -0.20
CA GLU A 131 6.54 -14.05 -0.25
C GLU A 131 7.28 -14.14 1.10
N LYS A 132 8.45 -14.82 1.02
CA LYS A 132 9.54 -15.14 1.99
C LYS A 132 9.20 -15.72 3.38
N TYR A 133 8.06 -15.39 3.97
CA TYR A 133 7.66 -15.82 5.33
C TYR A 133 6.28 -16.47 5.37
N ASP A 134 5.89 -17.14 4.29
CA ASP A 134 4.65 -17.94 4.29
C ASP A 134 4.74 -19.01 5.40
N PRO A 135 3.73 -19.10 6.29
CA PRO A 135 3.68 -20.11 7.33
C PRO A 135 3.80 -21.54 6.77
N PRO A 136 4.10 -22.54 7.63
CA PRO A 136 4.19 -23.92 7.23
C PRO A 136 3.00 -24.35 6.37
N VAL A 137 3.25 -25.07 5.27
CA VAL A 137 2.22 -25.59 4.35
C VAL A 137 1.60 -24.52 3.44
N HIS A 138 2.21 -23.35 3.33
CA HIS A 138 1.78 -22.30 2.41
C HIS A 138 0.35 -21.80 2.70
N VAL A 139 0.10 -21.47 3.97
CA VAL A 139 -1.25 -21.13 4.47
C VAL A 139 -1.89 -20.02 3.65
N PHE A 140 -1.14 -18.96 3.30
CA PHE A 140 -1.68 -17.85 2.52
C PHE A 140 -1.98 -18.25 1.07
N THR A 141 -1.17 -19.13 0.48
CA THR A 141 -1.45 -19.71 -0.84
C THR A 141 -2.73 -20.54 -0.81
N LEU A 142 -2.94 -21.34 0.23
CA LEU A 142 -4.14 -22.14 0.42
C LEU A 142 -5.39 -21.27 0.63
N LEU A 143 -5.27 -20.19 1.41
CA LEU A 143 -6.34 -19.20 1.60
C LEU A 143 -6.75 -18.54 0.28
N ASN A 144 -5.79 -18.16 -0.56
CA ASN A 144 -6.09 -17.60 -1.89
C ASN A 144 -6.80 -18.60 -2.81
N HIS A 145 -6.53 -19.90 -2.65
CA HIS A 145 -7.23 -20.95 -3.40
C HIS A 145 -8.63 -21.25 -2.86
N ALA A 146 -8.90 -20.98 -1.58
CA ALA A 146 -10.20 -21.24 -0.95
C ALA A 146 -11.31 -20.32 -1.49
N GLY A 147 -10.94 -19.13 -1.98
CA GLY A 147 -11.86 -18.30 -2.73
C GLY A 147 -11.31 -16.90 -3.01
N PRO A 148 -11.96 -16.13 -3.91
CA PRO A 148 -11.84 -14.70 -3.86
C PRO A 148 -12.42 -14.20 -2.53
N HIS A 149 -11.70 -13.33 -1.84
CA HIS A 149 -12.14 -12.75 -0.58
C HIS A 149 -12.76 -11.38 -0.85
N ASP A 150 -14.04 -11.38 -1.26
CA ASP A 150 -14.78 -10.16 -1.60
C ASP A 150 -15.05 -9.32 -0.36
N VAL A 151 -14.68 -8.05 -0.43
CA VAL A 151 -14.86 -7.06 0.62
C VAL A 151 -15.67 -5.89 0.08
N HIS A 152 -16.70 -5.51 0.84
CA HIS A 152 -17.51 -4.33 0.56
C HIS A 152 -17.42 -3.37 1.74
N LEU A 153 -16.88 -2.17 1.49
CA LEU A 153 -16.81 -1.09 2.48
C LEU A 153 -17.70 0.05 2.06
N LYS A 154 -18.59 0.50 2.95
CA LYS A 154 -19.39 1.70 2.69
C LYS A 154 -18.51 2.95 2.68
N ALA A 155 -19.05 4.01 2.12
CA ALA A 155 -18.45 5.35 2.19
C ALA A 155 -18.06 5.70 3.64
N ARG A 156 -16.80 6.10 3.84
CA ARG A 156 -16.26 6.51 5.16
C ARG A 156 -16.28 5.41 6.23
N GLU A 157 -16.44 4.15 5.86
CA GLU A 157 -16.48 3.03 6.81
C GLU A 157 -15.07 2.54 7.17
N ARG A 158 -14.87 2.26 8.45
CA ARG A 158 -13.76 1.46 8.95
C ARG A 158 -14.32 0.16 9.48
N GLU A 159 -13.83 -0.97 8.98
CA GLU A 159 -14.35 -2.29 9.31
C GLU A 159 -13.23 -3.32 9.46
N THR A 160 -13.44 -4.27 10.38
CA THR A 160 -12.63 -5.47 10.53
C THR A 160 -13.28 -6.60 9.73
N ILE A 161 -12.63 -6.97 8.64
CA ILE A 161 -13.06 -8.07 7.79
C ILE A 161 -12.52 -9.37 8.37
N ARG A 162 -13.43 -10.32 8.61
CA ARG A 162 -13.11 -11.65 9.12
C ARG A 162 -13.19 -12.68 8.01
N ILE A 163 -12.06 -13.22 7.62
CA ILE A 163 -11.95 -14.31 6.64
C ILE A 163 -11.68 -15.59 7.42
N LYS A 164 -12.60 -16.56 7.36
CA LYS A 164 -12.47 -17.83 8.06
C LYS A 164 -12.64 -18.98 7.06
N GLU A 165 -11.62 -19.81 6.96
CA GLU A 165 -11.60 -20.93 6.02
C GLU A 165 -11.21 -22.24 6.70
N THR A 166 -11.89 -23.32 6.29
CA THR A 166 -11.56 -24.69 6.67
C THR A 166 -11.06 -25.43 5.43
N ILE A 167 -9.76 -25.69 5.39
CA ILE A 167 -9.06 -26.16 4.20
C ILE A 167 -8.67 -27.64 4.37
N PRO A 168 -9.22 -28.56 3.57
CA PRO A 168 -8.79 -29.94 3.53
C PRO A 168 -7.44 -30.07 2.80
N LEU A 169 -6.48 -30.76 3.42
CA LEU A 169 -5.16 -31.02 2.88
C LEU A 169 -5.11 -32.38 2.20
N SER A 170 -4.46 -32.44 1.03
CA SER A 170 -4.30 -33.69 0.26
C SER A 170 -3.41 -34.73 0.95
N THR A 171 -2.57 -34.31 1.89
CA THR A 171 -1.57 -35.15 2.55
C THR A 171 -1.58 -34.89 4.05
N LYS A 172 -1.45 -35.96 4.85
CA LYS A 172 -1.33 -35.84 6.30
C LYS A 172 -0.15 -34.95 6.68
N LYS A 173 -0.39 -33.98 7.53
CA LYS A 173 0.61 -33.13 8.18
C LYS A 173 0.64 -33.43 9.67
N LYS A 174 1.75 -33.06 10.31
CA LYS A 174 1.81 -33.00 11.78
C LYS A 174 0.92 -31.85 12.24
N GLU A 175 0.44 -31.92 13.47
CA GLU A 175 -0.23 -30.79 14.10
C GLU A 175 0.73 -29.59 14.13
N PHE A 176 0.23 -28.44 13.68
CA PHE A 176 0.90 -27.16 13.79
C PHE A 176 -0.18 -26.08 13.91
N GLY A 177 0.21 -24.96 14.52
CA GLY A 177 -0.61 -23.77 14.58
C GLY A 177 0.28 -22.56 14.81
N GLY A 178 -0.29 -21.39 14.63
CA GLY A 178 0.43 -20.14 14.82
C GLY A 178 -0.40 -18.93 14.46
N GLN A 179 0.27 -17.78 14.56
CA GLN A 179 -0.29 -16.48 14.27
C GLN A 179 0.71 -15.71 13.40
N SER A 180 0.19 -14.90 12.50
CA SER A 180 0.93 -14.01 11.63
C SER A 180 0.37 -12.60 11.76
N SER A 181 1.26 -11.63 11.88
CA SER A 181 0.95 -10.20 11.88
C SER A 181 1.77 -9.54 10.77
N PHE A 182 1.48 -8.28 10.45
CA PHE A 182 2.15 -7.58 9.37
C PHE A 182 2.01 -8.29 8.02
N ILE A 183 0.80 -8.76 7.73
CA ILE A 183 0.51 -9.53 6.52
C ILE A 183 0.34 -8.58 5.35
N ASP A 184 1.08 -8.83 4.28
CA ASP A 184 0.98 -8.10 3.02
C ASP A 184 -0.21 -8.65 2.19
N VAL A 185 -1.03 -7.73 1.66
CA VAL A 185 -2.22 -8.09 0.87
C VAL A 185 -2.26 -7.31 -0.44
N ASN A 186 -2.98 -7.84 -1.42
CA ASN A 186 -3.27 -7.20 -2.68
C ASN A 186 -4.77 -6.95 -2.76
N LEU A 187 -5.16 -5.73 -3.08
CA LEU A 187 -6.54 -5.37 -3.37
C LEU A 187 -6.76 -5.41 -4.89
N ARG A 188 -7.81 -6.09 -5.35
CA ARG A 188 -8.12 -6.23 -6.77
C ARG A 188 -9.53 -5.76 -7.10
N THR A 189 -9.68 -5.05 -8.22
CA THR A 189 -10.99 -4.64 -8.75
C THR A 189 -10.93 -4.59 -10.28
N GLY A 190 -11.50 -5.60 -10.95
CA GLY A 190 -11.34 -5.81 -12.38
C GLY A 190 -9.86 -5.91 -12.78
N ASP A 191 -9.40 -5.05 -13.69
CA ASP A 191 -8.01 -5.02 -14.16
C ASP A 191 -7.05 -4.22 -13.26
N ARG A 192 -7.54 -3.66 -12.15
CA ARG A 192 -6.73 -2.84 -11.24
C ARG A 192 -6.30 -3.63 -10.01
N GLU A 193 -5.04 -3.49 -9.64
CA GLU A 193 -4.43 -4.10 -8.46
C GLU A 193 -3.69 -3.03 -7.64
N ARG A 194 -3.66 -3.20 -6.32
CA ARG A 194 -2.87 -2.39 -5.40
C ARG A 194 -2.31 -3.26 -4.28
N ARG A 195 -1.00 -3.19 -4.05
CA ARG A 195 -0.30 -3.94 -3.00
C ARG A 195 -0.27 -3.14 -1.69
N LEU A 196 -0.46 -3.74 -0.53
CA LEU A 196 -0.52 -3.08 0.77
C LEU A 196 0.25 -3.84 1.85
#